data_AF-A0A4Y2A7R8-F1
#
_entry.id   AF-A0A4Y2A7R8-F1
#
_cell.length_a   1.000
_cell.length_b   1.000
_cell.length_c   1.000
_cell.angle_alpha   90.00
_cell.angle_beta   90.00
_cell.angle_gamma   90.00
#
_symmetry.space_group_name_H-M   'P 1'
#
loop_
_entity.id
_entity.type
_entity.pdbx_description
1 polymer ?
#
loop_
_entity_poly.entity_id
_entity_poly.type
_entity_poly.pdbx_seq_one_letter_code
_entity_poly.pdbx_strand_id
1 'polypeptide(L)'
;MVKRLGQNDLVVRFGTQLSKCEKLPVLNFKSVECEIPEIERNVLIKYQQYRLDISYDIKLGRSPKDLSVRVPCPLSHSRWLTTVNRVLRLYLSIENQQMNTRS
;
A
#
# COMPACT_ATOMS: atom_id res chain seq x y z
N MET A 1 25.96 9.60 -17.18
CA MET A 1 24.91 9.24 -18.16
C MET A 1 23.71 8.68 -17.41
N VAL A 2 22.67 9.48 -17.19
CA VAL A 2 21.46 9.05 -16.46
C VAL A 2 20.48 8.44 -17.48
N LYS A 3 20.24 7.13 -17.42
CA LYS A 3 19.19 6.50 -18.23
C LYS A 3 17.83 6.90 -17.67
N ARG A 4 17.11 7.76 -18.39
CA ARG A 4 15.70 8.06 -18.11
C ARG A 4 14.87 6.82 -18.45
N LEU A 5 14.29 6.18 -17.45
CA LEU A 5 13.32 5.11 -17.64
C LEU A 5 12.07 5.70 -18.31
N GLY A 6 11.68 5.16 -19.47
CA GLY A 6 10.44 5.55 -20.14
C GLY A 6 9.21 5.07 -19.35
N GLN A 7 8.08 5.75 -19.47
CA GLN A 7 6.81 5.36 -18.82
C GLN A 7 6.45 3.89 -19.05
N ASN A 8 6.72 3.36 -20.25
CA ASN A 8 6.47 1.95 -20.59
C ASN A 8 7.36 0.98 -19.80
N ASP A 9 8.60 1.38 -19.51
CA ASP A 9 9.58 0.57 -18.78
C ASP A 9 9.23 0.47 -17.29
N LEU A 10 8.65 1.56 -16.75
CA LEU A 10 8.09 1.58 -15.40
C LEU A 10 6.84 0.68 -15.30
N VAL A 11 5.90 0.81 -16.24
CA VAL A 11 4.68 -0.02 -16.24
C VAL A 11 5.02 -1.51 -16.31
N VAL A 12 5.97 -1.91 -17.16
CA VAL A 12 6.42 -3.31 -17.27
C VAL A 12 7.12 -3.79 -15.99
N ARG A 13 8.04 -3.00 -15.42
CA ARG A 13 8.72 -3.39 -14.16
C ARG A 13 7.75 -3.47 -12.99
N PHE A 14 6.83 -2.51 -12.84
CA PHE A 14 5.88 -2.53 -11.73
C PHE A 14 4.82 -3.62 -11.92
N GLY A 15 4.32 -3.85 -13.13
CA GLY A 15 3.38 -4.94 -13.41
C GLY A 15 3.99 -6.32 -13.13
N THR A 16 5.25 -6.52 -13.50
CA THR A 16 5.98 -7.78 -13.21
C THR A 16 6.33 -7.95 -11.72
N GLN A 17 6.54 -6.88 -10.97
CA GLN A 17 6.74 -6.95 -9.52
C GLN A 17 5.42 -7.18 -8.76
N LEU A 18 4.34 -6.51 -9.15
CA LEU A 18 3.01 -6.70 -8.57
C LEU A 18 2.51 -8.14 -8.75
N SER A 19 2.65 -8.70 -9.95
CA SER A 19 2.29 -10.10 -10.22
C SER A 19 3.14 -11.11 -9.44
N LYS A 20 4.37 -10.75 -9.06
CA LYS A 20 5.18 -11.56 -8.13
C LYS A 20 4.68 -11.44 -6.70
N CYS A 21 4.28 -10.23 -6.26
CA CYS A 21 3.74 -9.99 -4.92
C CYS A 21 2.47 -10.79 -4.63
N GLU A 22 1.56 -10.94 -5.61
CA GLU A 22 0.35 -11.76 -5.45
C GLU A 22 0.63 -13.22 -5.11
N LYS A 23 1.80 -13.74 -5.53
CA LYS A 23 2.20 -15.13 -5.32
C LYS A 23 3.05 -15.32 -4.06
N LEU A 24 3.40 -14.24 -3.36
CA LEU A 24 4.20 -14.35 -2.14
C LEU A 24 3.35 -14.95 -1.01
N PRO A 25 3.94 -15.83 -0.19
CA PRO A 25 3.26 -16.32 0.98
C PRO A 25 2.95 -15.14 1.91
N VAL A 26 1.74 -15.13 2.45
CA VAL A 26 1.36 -14.19 3.50
C VAL A 26 2.23 -14.50 4.72
N LEU A 27 3.22 -13.64 4.99
CA LEU A 27 4.08 -13.76 6.16
C LEU A 27 3.35 -13.23 7.40
N ASN A 28 3.64 -13.84 8.54
CA ASN A 28 3.24 -13.28 9.83
C ASN A 28 4.01 -11.98 10.06
N PHE A 29 3.30 -10.92 10.43
CA PHE A 29 3.90 -9.65 10.81
C PHE A 29 3.79 -9.45 12.32
N LYS A 30 4.75 -8.72 12.89
CA LYS A 30 4.68 -8.34 14.31
C LYS A 30 3.58 -7.30 14.50
N SER A 31 2.86 -7.39 15.61
CA SER A 31 1.89 -6.37 16.02
C SER A 31 2.56 -5.00 16.08
N VAL A 32 1.87 -3.98 15.57
CA VAL A 32 2.29 -2.58 15.69
C VAL A 32 1.42 -1.91 16.74
N GLU A 33 2.06 -1.24 17.71
CA GLU A 33 1.34 -0.45 18.69
C GLU A 33 0.74 0.79 18.00
N CYS A 34 -0.58 0.87 17.96
CA CYS A 34 -1.30 2.00 17.39
C CYS A 34 -2.62 2.25 18.10
N GLU A 35 -3.01 3.52 18.15
CA GLU A 35 -4.32 3.96 18.59
C GLU A 35 -5.31 3.82 17.43
N ILE A 36 -6.37 3.05 17.65
CA ILE A 36 -7.46 2.90 16.69
C ILE A 36 -8.70 3.52 17.34
N PRO A 37 -9.32 4.53 16.72
CA PRO A 37 -10.51 5.16 17.28
C PRO A 37 -11.66 4.15 17.32
N GLU A 38 -12.44 4.21 18.40
CA GLU A 38 -13.65 3.43 18.55
C GLU A 38 -14.77 4.09 17.73
N ILE A 39 -14.99 3.54 16.52
CA ILE A 39 -15.99 4.03 15.58
C ILE A 39 -17.02 2.93 15.37
N GLU A 40 -18.31 3.27 15.47
CA GLU A 40 -19.37 2.31 15.18
C GLU A 40 -19.28 1.83 13.72
N ARG A 41 -19.31 0.52 13.51
CA ARG A 41 -19.11 -0.06 12.16
C ARG A 41 -20.25 0.28 11.21
N ASN A 42 -21.47 0.46 11.72
CA ASN A 42 -22.70 0.78 10.98
C ASN A 42 -22.64 2.13 10.24
N VAL A 43 -21.88 3.12 10.75
CA VAL A 43 -21.75 4.45 10.12
C VAL A 43 -20.68 4.49 9.03
N LEU A 44 -19.86 3.44 8.90
CA LEU A 44 -18.77 3.37 7.95
C LEU A 44 -19.21 2.79 6.61
N ILE A 45 -18.75 3.39 5.51
CA ILE A 45 -18.91 2.77 4.20
C ILE A 45 -18.00 1.53 4.09
N LYS A 46 -18.33 0.60 3.20
CA LYS A 46 -17.60 -0.68 3.01
C LYS A 46 -16.07 -0.53 2.92
N TYR A 47 -15.59 0.52 2.25
CA TYR A 47 -14.13 0.79 2.17
C TYR A 47 -13.52 1.26 3.49
N GLN A 48 -14.23 2.05 4.29
CA GLN A 48 -13.75 2.48 5.61
C GLN A 48 -13.75 1.31 6.59
N GLN A 49 -14.78 0.46 6.56
CA GLN A 49 -14.82 -0.80 7.33
C GLN A 49 -13.62 -1.68 6.98
N TYR A 50 -13.31 -1.84 5.69
CA TYR A 50 -12.14 -2.60 5.23
C TYR A 50 -10.82 -2.06 5.79
N ARG A 51 -10.65 -0.73 5.80
CA ARG A 51 -9.46 -0.09 6.38
C ARG A 51 -9.38 -0.31 7.89
N LEU A 52 -10.52 -0.20 8.59
CA LEU A 52 -10.58 -0.40 10.04
C LEU A 52 -10.21 -1.85 10.41
N ASP A 53 -10.74 -2.83 9.68
CA ASP A 53 -10.41 -4.24 9.87
C ASP A 53 -8.90 -4.51 9.69
N ILE A 54 -8.29 -3.98 8.62
CA ILE A 54 -6.84 -4.10 8.41
C ILE A 54 -6.06 -3.49 9.58
N SER A 55 -6.46 -2.31 10.06
CA SER A 55 -5.79 -1.66 11.19
C SER A 55 -5.85 -2.52 12.46
N TYR A 56 -7.01 -3.12 12.76
CA TYR A 56 -7.15 -4.02 13.89
C TYR A 56 -6.29 -5.27 13.75
N ASP A 57 -6.27 -5.89 12.57
CA ASP A 57 -5.46 -7.06 12.30
C ASP A 57 -3.96 -6.73 12.43
N ILE A 58 -3.52 -5.56 11.93
CA ILE A 58 -2.16 -5.04 12.12
C ILE A 58 -1.82 -4.86 13.60
N LYS A 59 -2.71 -4.20 14.35
CA LYS A 59 -2.54 -3.98 15.80
C LYS A 59 -2.41 -5.27 16.58
N LEU A 60 -3.19 -6.28 16.20
CA LEU A 60 -3.20 -7.58 16.87
C LEU A 60 -2.14 -8.56 16.34
N GLY A 61 -1.33 -8.16 15.35
CA GLY A 61 -0.35 -9.05 14.72
C GLY A 61 -0.99 -10.20 13.92
N ARG A 62 -2.25 -10.07 13.54
CA ARG A 62 -3.01 -11.10 12.82
C ARG A 62 -2.84 -10.88 11.34
N SER A 63 -2.45 -11.92 10.61
CA SER A 63 -2.44 -11.88 9.15
C SER A 63 -3.50 -12.84 8.60
N PRO A 64 -4.80 -12.48 8.63
CA PRO A 64 -5.82 -13.35 8.05
C PRO A 64 -5.51 -13.54 6.58
N LYS A 65 -5.45 -14.80 6.13
CA LYS A 65 -5.49 -15.14 4.70
C LYS A 65 -6.63 -14.37 4.01
N ASP A 66 -7.76 -14.21 4.68
CA ASP A 66 -8.94 -13.47 4.19
C ASP A 66 -8.71 -11.97 3.92
N LEU A 67 -7.65 -11.33 4.46
CA LEU A 67 -7.27 -9.98 4.02
C LEU A 67 -6.59 -10.00 2.65
N SER A 68 -5.75 -11.02 2.39
CA SER A 68 -5.05 -11.16 1.10
C SER A 68 -5.97 -11.48 -0.06
N VAL A 69 -7.13 -12.11 0.20
CA VAL A 69 -8.13 -12.46 -0.84
C VAL A 69 -9.24 -11.42 -0.96
N ARG A 70 -9.29 -10.41 -0.08
CA ARG A 70 -10.34 -9.39 -0.11
C ARG A 70 -10.11 -8.42 -1.27
N VAL A 71 -10.97 -8.52 -2.29
CA VAL A 71 -10.98 -7.57 -3.41
C VAL A 71 -11.57 -6.23 -2.94
N PRO A 72 -10.81 -5.13 -3.00
CA PRO A 72 -11.34 -3.82 -2.68
C PRO A 72 -12.47 -3.47 -3.66
N CYS A 73 -13.52 -2.79 -3.20
CA CYS A 73 -14.53 -2.17 -4.07
C CYS A 73 -13.86 -1.40 -5.23
N PRO A 74 -14.41 -1.35 -6.45
CA PRO A 74 -13.78 -0.66 -7.58
C PRO A 74 -13.38 0.80 -7.28
N LEU A 75 -14.20 1.52 -6.52
CA LEU A 75 -13.91 2.88 -6.02
C LEU A 75 -12.71 2.95 -5.07
N SER A 76 -12.45 1.87 -4.33
CA SER A 76 -11.28 1.78 -3.46
C SER A 76 -9.99 1.47 -4.20
N HIS A 77 -10.05 0.78 -5.35
CA HIS A 77 -8.87 0.52 -6.17
C HIS A 77 -8.29 1.81 -6.77
N SER A 78 -9.14 2.68 -7.33
CA SER A 78 -8.72 3.98 -7.87
C SER A 78 -8.14 4.91 -6.80
N ARG A 79 -8.73 4.92 -5.60
CA ARG A 79 -8.22 5.68 -4.44
C ARG A 79 -6.91 5.09 -3.90
N TRP A 80 -6.75 3.76 -3.92
CA TRP A 80 -5.50 3.10 -3.57
C TRP A 80 -4.37 3.46 -4.54
N LEU A 81 -4.61 3.35 -5.85
CA LEU A 81 -3.66 3.75 -6.88
C LEU A 81 -3.25 5.22 -6.75
N THR A 82 -4.21 6.10 -6.44
CA THR A 82 -3.91 7.51 -6.19
C THR A 82 -2.99 7.71 -4.98
N THR A 83 -3.21 6.93 -3.92
CA THR A 83 -2.39 6.98 -2.69
C THR A 83 -0.98 6.45 -2.97
N VAL A 84 -0.86 5.30 -3.64
CA VAL A 84 0.42 4.72 -4.06
C VAL A 84 1.20 5.70 -4.95
N ASN A 85 0.54 6.34 -5.93
CA ASN A 85 1.16 7.34 -6.80
C ASN A 85 1.68 8.56 -6.03
N ARG A 86 0.98 8.99 -4.97
CA ARG A 86 1.43 10.09 -4.11
C ARG A 86 2.65 9.69 -3.27
N VAL A 87 2.62 8.50 -2.66
CA VAL A 87 3.76 7.97 -1.88
C VAL A 87 4.99 7.79 -2.77
N LEU A 88 4.81 7.29 -4.00
CA LEU A 88 5.89 7.15 -4.97
C LEU A 88 6.51 8.51 -5.34
N ARG A 89 5.67 9.52 -5.62
CA ARG A 89 6.16 10.88 -5.90
C ARG A 89 6.93 11.47 -4.72
N LEU A 90 6.45 11.24 -3.49
CA LEU A 90 7.13 11.67 -2.28
C LEU A 90 8.50 11.00 -2.14
N TYR A 91 8.57 9.68 -2.32
CA TYR A 91 9.81 8.91 -2.22
C TYR A 91 10.85 9.37 -3.25
N LEU A 92 10.46 9.52 -4.53
CA LEU A 92 11.35 10.02 -5.58
C LEU A 92 11.79 11.47 -5.33
N SER A 93 10.95 12.29 -4.71
CA SER A 93 11.31 13.66 -4.34
C SER A 93 12.37 13.68 -3.23
N ILE A 94 12.23 12.80 -2.23
CA ILE A 94 13.21 12.65 -1.15
C ILE A 94 14.55 12.14 -1.69
N GLU A 95 14.56 11.11 -2.55
CA GLU A 95 15.79 10.60 -3.15
C GLU A 95 16.52 11.66 -3.99
N ASN A 96 15.78 12.45 -4.78
CA ASN A 96 16.35 13.55 -5.55
C ASN A 96 16.94 14.64 -4.66
N GLN A 97 16.30 14.95 -3.52
CA GLN A 97 16.83 15.92 -2.56
C GLN A 97 18.11 15.41 -1.89
N GLN A 98 18.19 14.13 -1.53
CA GLN A 98 19.39 13.53 -0.93
C GLN A 98 20.58 13.46 -1.89
N MET A 99 20.32 13.31 -3.20
CA MET A 99 21.36 13.39 -4.23
C MET A 99 21.89 14.82 -4.40
N ASN A 100 21.06 15.85 -4.22
CA ASN A 100 21.45 17.26 -4.39
C ASN A 100 22.25 17.83 -3.20
N THR A 101 22.18 17.20 -2.02
CA THR A 101 22.95 17.60 -0.82
C THR A 101 24.31 16.89 -0.69
N ARG A 102 24.63 15.95 -1.59
CA ARG A 102 25.89 15.19 -1.60
C ARG A 102 26.86 15.60 -2.72
N SER A 103 26.55 16.69 -3.44
CA SER A 103 27.41 17.29 -4.46
C SER A 103 28.12 18.54 -3.95
#